data_AF-A0A9P0B9D3-F1
#
_entry.id   AF-A0A9P0B9D3-F1
#
_cell.length_a   1.000
_cell.length_b   1.000
_cell.length_c   1.000
_cell.angle_alpha   90.00
_cell.angle_beta   90.00
_cell.angle_gamma   90.00
#
_symmetry.space_group_name_H-M   'P 1'
#
loop_
_entity.id
_entity.type
_entity.pdbx_description
1 polymer ?
#
loop_
_entity_poly.entity_id
_entity_poly.type
_entity_poly.pdbx_seq_one_letter_code
_entity_poly.pdbx_strand_id
1 'polypeptide(L)'
;MEIRIEYKELAKRKIVNGMVTFEIERKIKYPKRFFACLWYIGMVVFVIAFCYLRQALVAAINIAVVKHHLYETVEIDTIIIGLNSTLTALCTIYYAKLVGAIGERMTSAFLPKTQGGYDNILIVLTFSLDIINTFLPLFYTAFLKDSNSNIPVRSGSWFYGYDDCDPYPCLYQLQIQFLIYLTLKTLIEKIFVIIGP
;
A
#
# COMPACT_ATOMS: atom_id res chain seq x y z
N MET A 1 -8.76 -30.23 -11.99
CA MET A 1 -8.58 -29.17 -10.99
C MET A 1 -7.63 -29.70 -9.93
N GLU A 2 -6.44 -29.11 -9.80
CA GLU A 2 -5.43 -29.63 -8.88
C GLU A 2 -5.76 -29.26 -7.42
N ILE A 3 -5.90 -30.28 -6.58
CA ILE A 3 -6.15 -30.16 -5.14
C ILE A 3 -4.82 -29.91 -4.45
N ARG A 4 -4.78 -28.98 -3.50
CA ARG A 4 -3.55 -28.64 -2.75
C ARG A 4 -3.11 -29.82 -1.88
N ILE A 5 -1.81 -30.06 -1.76
CA ILE A 5 -1.20 -31.24 -1.09
C ILE A 5 -1.76 -31.45 0.33
N GLU A 6 -1.95 -30.36 1.07
CA GLU A 6 -2.53 -30.33 2.42
C GLU A 6 -3.97 -30.90 2.51
N TYR A 7 -4.70 -30.94 1.39
CA TYR A 7 -6.04 -31.52 1.29
C TYR A 7 -6.05 -32.87 0.54
N LYS A 8 -4.95 -33.25 -0.13
CA LYS A 8 -4.82 -34.57 -0.76
C LYS A 8 -4.86 -35.68 0.30
N GLU A 9 -4.25 -35.45 1.47
CA GLU A 9 -4.25 -36.39 2.60
C GLU A 9 -5.62 -36.55 3.29
N LEU A 10 -6.49 -35.55 3.16
CA LEU A 10 -7.83 -35.54 3.76
C LEU A 10 -8.92 -36.04 2.79
N ALA A 11 -8.56 -36.32 1.54
CA ALA A 11 -9.49 -36.75 0.51
C ALA A 11 -9.84 -38.23 0.69
N LYS A 12 -11.10 -38.53 1.02
CA LYS A 12 -11.57 -39.92 1.05
C LYS A 12 -11.79 -40.41 -0.37
N ARG A 13 -11.20 -41.57 -0.71
CA ARG A 13 -11.43 -42.25 -1.99
C ARG A 13 -12.86 -42.77 -2.01
N LYS A 14 -13.68 -42.31 -2.97
CA LYS A 14 -15.05 -42.77 -3.14
C LYS A 14 -15.26 -43.23 -4.59
N ILE A 15 -15.70 -44.47 -4.76
CA ILE A 15 -15.97 -45.04 -6.08
C ILE A 15 -17.45 -44.77 -6.37
N VAL A 16 -17.73 -43.94 -7.37
CA VAL A 16 -19.09 -43.66 -7.84
C VAL A 16 -19.13 -43.97 -9.33
N ASN A 17 -20.03 -44.86 -9.76
CA ASN A 17 -20.18 -45.30 -11.15
C ASN A 17 -18.87 -45.74 -11.83
N GLY A 18 -18.04 -46.55 -11.14
CA GLY A 18 -16.77 -47.06 -11.70
C GLY A 18 -15.65 -46.04 -11.84
N MET A 19 -15.90 -44.76 -11.53
CA MET A 19 -14.87 -43.72 -11.49
C MET A 19 -14.40 -43.49 -10.04
N VAL A 20 -13.09 -43.38 -9.86
CA VAL A 20 -12.48 -43.01 -8.57
C VAL A 20 -12.63 -41.50 -8.39
N THR A 21 -13.61 -41.09 -7.59
CA THR A 21 -13.84 -39.68 -7.22
C THR A 21 -13.31 -39.42 -5.81
N PHE A 22 -12.60 -38.31 -5.64
CA PHE A 22 -12.08 -37.89 -4.33
C PHE A 22 -13.06 -36.91 -3.71
N GLU A 23 -13.80 -37.33 -2.67
CA GLU A 23 -14.77 -36.48 -2.00
C GLU A 23 -14.12 -35.87 -0.74
N ILE A 24 -13.93 -34.55 -0.74
CA ILE A 24 -13.35 -33.82 0.39
C ILE A 24 -14.47 -33.51 1.38
N GLU A 25 -14.41 -34.09 2.59
CA GLU A 25 -15.37 -33.83 3.67
C GLU A 25 -15.51 -32.30 3.90
N ARG A 26 -16.74 -31.77 3.78
CA ARG A 26 -17.05 -30.37 4.09
C ARG A 26 -17.03 -30.13 5.61
N LYS A 27 -15.88 -30.26 6.29
CA LYS A 27 -15.73 -29.69 7.64
C LYS A 27 -15.58 -28.19 7.52
N ILE A 28 -16.69 -27.47 7.68
CA ILE A 28 -16.73 -26.01 7.55
C ILE A 28 -16.10 -25.40 8.81
N LYS A 29 -14.81 -25.03 8.73
CA LYS A 29 -14.10 -24.34 9.82
C LYS A 29 -14.41 -22.84 9.79
N TYR A 30 -15.68 -22.46 9.99
CA TYR A 30 -16.14 -21.07 10.10
C TYR A 30 -15.28 -20.18 11.01
N PRO A 31 -14.88 -20.59 12.23
CA PRO A 31 -14.14 -19.69 13.12
C PRO A 31 -12.75 -19.32 12.56
N LYS A 32 -12.04 -20.27 11.93
CA LYS A 32 -10.71 -19.99 11.36
C LYS A 32 -10.76 -18.97 10.22
N ARG A 33 -11.79 -19.04 9.38
CA ARG A 33 -12.00 -18.06 8.29
C ARG A 33 -12.34 -16.68 8.83
N PHE A 34 -13.15 -16.61 9.89
CA PHE A 34 -13.47 -15.34 10.55
C PHE A 34 -12.22 -14.66 11.09
N PHE A 35 -11.34 -15.39 11.80
CA PHE A 35 -10.07 -14.84 12.28
C PHE A 35 -9.13 -14.42 11.14
N ALA A 36 -9.12 -15.14 10.00
CA ALA A 36 -8.35 -14.73 8.83
C ALA A 36 -8.86 -13.42 8.22
N CYS A 37 -10.18 -13.22 8.12
CA CYS A 37 -10.76 -11.95 7.69
C CYS A 37 -10.42 -10.81 8.67
N LEU A 38 -10.51 -11.06 9.98
CA LEU A 38 -10.18 -10.07 11.00
C LEU A 38 -8.71 -9.66 10.93
N TRP A 39 -7.80 -10.63 10.73
CA TRP A 39 -6.39 -10.35 10.49
C TRP A 39 -6.23 -9.44 9.27
N TYR A 40 -6.85 -9.78 8.13
CA TYR A 40 -6.75 -8.95 6.93
C TYR A 40 -7.23 -7.51 7.15
N ILE A 41 -8.38 -7.32 7.82
CA ILE A 41 -8.87 -5.99 8.19
C ILE A 41 -7.87 -5.25 9.08
N GLY A 42 -7.29 -5.94 10.08
CA GLY A 42 -6.24 -5.39 10.94
C GLY A 42 -5.00 -4.95 10.15
N MET A 43 -4.57 -5.73 9.16
CA MET A 43 -3.47 -5.36 8.26
C MET A 43 -3.80 -4.12 7.44
N VAL A 44 -5.00 -4.03 6.88
CA VAL A 44 -5.44 -2.84 6.13
C VAL A 44 -5.41 -1.59 7.02
N VAL A 45 -5.94 -1.67 8.24
CA VAL A 45 -5.91 -0.56 9.20
C VAL A 45 -4.47 -0.18 9.56
N PHE A 46 -3.60 -1.18 9.77
CA PHE A 46 -2.18 -0.95 10.05
C PHE A 46 -1.49 -0.22 8.90
N VAL A 47 -1.74 -0.59 7.64
CA VAL A 47 -1.20 0.10 6.46
C VAL A 47 -1.67 1.54 6.41
N ILE A 48 -2.97 1.78 6.59
CA ILE A 48 -3.55 3.13 6.58
C ILE A 48 -2.90 4.00 7.67
N ALA A 49 -2.78 3.47 8.88
CA ALA A 49 -2.13 4.16 9.99
C ALA A 49 -0.65 4.46 9.72
N PHE A 50 0.08 3.48 9.16
CA PHE A 50 1.49 3.66 8.79
C PHE A 50 1.67 4.73 7.71
N CYS A 51 0.82 4.74 6.68
CA CYS A 51 0.80 5.79 5.65
C CYS A 51 0.55 7.16 6.26
N TYR A 52 -0.44 7.29 7.15
CA TYR A 52 -0.76 8.54 7.82
C TYR A 52 0.38 9.03 8.73
N LEU A 53 0.98 8.15 9.53
CA LEU A 53 2.12 8.47 10.39
C LEU A 53 3.32 8.97 9.58
N ARG A 54 3.62 8.32 8.46
CA ARG A 54 4.69 8.76 7.55
C ARG A 54 4.42 10.16 6.99
N GLN A 55 3.19 10.43 6.56
CA GLN A 55 2.80 11.75 6.04
C GLN A 55 2.87 12.83 7.13
N ALA A 56 2.44 12.51 8.35
CA ALA A 56 2.54 13.42 9.49
C ALA A 56 4.00 13.74 9.85
N LEU A 57 4.89 12.74 9.81
CA LEU A 57 6.32 12.94 10.05
C LEU A 57 6.97 13.83 8.98
N VAL A 58 6.68 13.59 7.70
CA VAL A 58 7.20 14.42 6.60
C VAL A 58 6.70 15.87 6.73
N ALA A 59 5.43 16.06 7.08
CA ALA A 59 4.87 17.39 7.33
C ALA A 59 5.55 18.10 8.52
N ALA A 60 5.77 17.38 9.63
CA ALA A 60 6.45 17.93 10.81
C ALA A 60 7.90 18.34 10.51
N ILE A 61 8.62 17.53 9.72
CA ILE A 61 9.98 17.85 9.26
C ILE A 61 9.94 19.12 8.40
N ASN A 62 9.04 19.21 7.42
CA ASN A 62 8.95 20.39 6.56
C ASN A 62 8.69 21.67 7.38
N ILE A 63 7.77 21.63 8.37
CA ILE A 63 7.50 22.78 9.25
C ILE A 63 8.73 23.13 10.09
N ALA A 64 9.44 22.13 10.63
CA ALA A 64 10.64 22.36 11.43
C ALA A 64 11.78 22.99 10.60
N VAL A 65 11.96 22.55 9.36
CA VAL A 65 12.95 23.10 8.43
C VAL A 65 12.56 24.54 8.07
N VAL A 66 11.27 24.82 7.80
CA VAL A 66 10.76 26.18 7.51
C VAL A 66 11.01 27.14 8.67
N LYS A 67 10.74 26.69 9.90
CA LYS A 67 10.95 27.47 11.11
C LYS A 67 12.42 27.86 11.36
N HIS A 68 13.39 27.09 10.82
CA HIS A 68 14.82 27.37 10.98
C HIS A 68 15.40 28.32 9.91
N HIS A 69 14.57 29.06 9.18
CA HIS A 69 14.97 30.16 8.27
C HIS A 69 16.01 29.79 7.19
N LEU A 70 15.88 28.61 6.57
CA LEU A 70 16.65 28.25 5.36
C LEU A 70 15.89 28.53 4.04
N TYR A 71 14.72 29.17 4.10
CA TYR A 71 13.81 29.35 2.97
C TYR A 71 13.84 30.77 2.45
N GLU A 72 14.73 31.03 1.49
CA GLU A 72 14.61 32.25 0.67
C GLU A 72 14.62 31.96 -0.83
N THR A 73 14.74 30.69 -1.26
CA THR A 73 14.79 30.37 -2.70
C THR A 73 13.90 29.18 -3.07
N VAL A 74 13.14 29.37 -4.18
CA VAL A 74 12.25 28.37 -4.81
C VAL A 74 12.99 27.06 -5.14
N GLU A 75 14.30 27.13 -5.34
CA GLU A 75 15.14 25.97 -5.65
C GLU A 75 15.21 24.95 -4.50
N ILE A 76 15.23 25.40 -3.25
CA ILE A 76 15.40 24.51 -2.08
C ILE A 76 14.12 23.70 -1.81
N ASP A 77 12.94 24.28 -2.05
CA ASP A 77 11.66 23.59 -1.85
C ASP A 77 11.50 22.39 -2.81
N THR A 78 11.86 22.58 -4.09
CA THR A 78 11.78 21.51 -5.09
C THR A 78 12.70 20.32 -4.76
N ILE A 79 13.90 20.58 -4.23
CA ILE A 79 14.84 19.54 -3.81
C ILE A 79 14.28 18.75 -2.62
N ILE A 80 13.71 19.44 -1.62
CA ILE A 80 13.11 18.80 -0.45
C ILE A 80 11.91 17.94 -0.85
N ILE A 81 11.04 18.44 -1.73
CA ILE A 81 9.90 17.69 -2.27
C ILE A 81 10.38 16.45 -3.04
N GLY A 82 11.41 16.58 -3.86
CA GLY A 82 12.00 15.48 -4.61
C GLY A 82 12.58 14.39 -3.69
N LEU A 83 13.32 14.78 -2.66
CA LEU A 83 13.89 13.85 -1.68
C LEU A 83 12.79 13.12 -0.88
N ASN A 84 11.78 13.85 -0.40
CA ASN A 84 10.65 13.29 0.32
C ASN A 84 9.84 12.31 -0.56
N SER A 85 9.62 12.65 -1.82
CA SER A 85 8.91 11.81 -2.79
C SER A 85 9.69 10.53 -3.10
N THR A 86 11.01 10.65 -3.25
CA THR A 86 11.90 9.50 -3.51
C THR A 86 11.94 8.55 -2.32
N LEU A 87 12.13 9.08 -1.11
CA LEU A 87 12.06 8.28 0.13
C LEU A 87 10.71 7.59 0.24
N THR A 88 9.64 8.30 -0.09
CA THR A 88 8.29 7.76 -0.01
C THR A 88 8.08 6.61 -0.98
N ALA A 89 8.53 6.77 -2.22
CA ALA A 89 8.47 5.73 -3.25
C ALA A 89 9.30 4.50 -2.87
N LEU A 90 10.53 4.69 -2.35
CA LEU A 90 11.38 3.60 -1.88
C LEU A 90 10.71 2.78 -0.77
N CYS A 91 10.14 3.45 0.24
CA CYS A 91 9.40 2.76 1.30
C CYS A 91 8.20 1.99 0.75
N THR A 92 7.47 2.53 -0.22
CA THR A 92 6.32 1.87 -0.84
C THR A 92 6.74 0.61 -1.61
N ILE A 93 7.83 0.67 -2.37
CA ILE A 93 8.36 -0.47 -3.13
C ILE A 93 8.89 -1.56 -2.19
N TYR A 94 9.58 -1.16 -1.11
CA TYR A 94 10.03 -2.10 -0.09
C TYR A 94 8.84 -2.80 0.60
N TYR A 95 7.79 -2.04 0.91
CA TYR A 95 6.58 -2.58 1.51
C TYR A 95 5.89 -3.60 0.60
N ALA A 96 5.82 -3.36 -0.71
CA ALA A 96 5.24 -4.30 -1.67
C ALA A 96 5.94 -5.68 -1.64
N LYS A 97 7.28 -5.71 -1.51
CA LYS A 97 8.03 -6.97 -1.36
C LYS A 97 7.72 -7.68 -0.04
N LEU A 98 7.63 -6.93 1.04
CA LEU A 98 7.31 -7.45 2.37
C LEU A 98 5.89 -8.04 2.43
N VAL A 99 4.92 -7.38 1.79
CA VAL A 99 3.55 -7.89 1.67
C VAL A 99 3.49 -9.16 0.83
N GLY A 100 4.34 -9.30 -0.21
CA GLY A 100 4.45 -10.56 -0.95
C GLY A 100 4.75 -11.75 -0.05
N ALA A 101 5.75 -11.62 0.83
CA ALA A 101 6.13 -12.67 1.79
C ALA A 101 5.05 -12.91 2.86
N ILE A 102 4.40 -11.85 3.35
CA ILE A 102 3.31 -11.97 4.33
C ILE A 102 2.04 -12.54 3.70
N GLY A 103 1.82 -12.29 2.41
CA GLY A 103 0.66 -12.72 1.64
C GLY A 103 0.50 -14.23 1.62
N GLU A 104 1.59 -14.99 1.57
CA GLU A 104 1.57 -16.46 1.64
C GLU A 104 1.03 -16.95 2.99
N ARG A 105 1.46 -16.31 4.08
CA ARG A 105 0.98 -16.61 5.44
C ARG A 105 -0.48 -16.24 5.61
N MET A 106 -0.91 -15.11 5.04
CA MET A 106 -2.32 -14.72 5.08
C MET A 106 -3.20 -15.67 4.26
N THR A 107 -2.76 -16.02 3.04
CA THR A 107 -3.52 -16.88 2.14
C THR A 107 -3.65 -18.31 2.68
N SER A 108 -2.61 -18.83 3.32
CA SER A 108 -2.70 -20.13 4.01
C SER A 108 -3.72 -20.12 5.16
N ALA A 109 -3.89 -19.00 5.87
CA ALA A 109 -4.90 -18.86 6.92
C ALA A 109 -6.35 -18.91 6.38
N PHE A 110 -6.59 -18.49 5.14
CA PHE A 110 -7.91 -18.59 4.47
C PHE A 110 -8.30 -20.03 4.10
N LEU A 111 -7.35 -20.97 4.14
CA LEU A 111 -7.58 -22.40 3.87
C LEU A 111 -8.27 -22.66 2.51
N PRO A 112 -7.68 -22.24 1.37
CA PRO A 112 -8.18 -22.57 0.05
C PRO A 112 -7.95 -24.05 -0.28
N LYS A 113 -8.94 -24.68 -0.93
CA LYS A 113 -8.93 -26.12 -1.21
C LYS A 113 -8.23 -26.48 -2.52
N THR A 114 -8.23 -25.55 -3.47
CA THR A 114 -7.71 -25.73 -4.83
C THR A 114 -6.48 -24.86 -5.01
N GLN A 115 -5.53 -25.30 -5.83
CA GLN A 115 -4.33 -24.51 -6.11
C GLN A 115 -4.69 -23.18 -6.78
N GLY A 116 -5.53 -23.20 -7.83
CA GLY A 116 -5.99 -21.96 -8.46
C GLY A 116 -6.81 -21.05 -7.54
N GLY A 117 -7.48 -21.60 -6.52
CA GLY A 117 -8.14 -20.80 -5.50
C GLY A 117 -7.16 -20.10 -4.55
N TYR A 118 -6.04 -20.75 -4.23
CA TYR A 118 -4.96 -20.15 -3.45
C TYR A 118 -4.32 -18.99 -4.21
N ASP A 119 -3.96 -19.21 -5.47
CA ASP A 119 -3.26 -18.20 -6.29
C ASP A 119 -4.13 -16.95 -6.49
N ASN A 120 -5.42 -17.14 -6.77
CA ASN A 120 -6.36 -16.01 -6.91
C ASN A 120 -6.52 -15.22 -5.62
N ILE A 121 -6.63 -15.88 -4.47
CA ILE A 121 -6.76 -15.20 -3.16
C ILE A 121 -5.46 -14.47 -2.83
N LEU A 122 -4.30 -15.09 -3.07
CA LEU A 122 -2.99 -14.48 -2.85
C LEU A 122 -2.84 -13.19 -3.65
N ILE A 123 -3.21 -13.21 -4.93
CA ILE A 123 -3.15 -12.04 -5.81
C ILE A 123 -4.08 -10.95 -5.29
N VAL A 124 -5.33 -11.26 -4.96
CA VAL A 124 -6.31 -10.26 -4.49
C VAL A 124 -5.86 -9.62 -3.17
N LEU A 125 -5.34 -10.39 -2.22
CA LEU A 125 -4.91 -9.88 -0.92
C LEU A 125 -3.65 -9.01 -1.03
N THR A 126 -2.65 -9.45 -1.80
CA THR A 126 -1.40 -8.69 -1.95
C THR A 126 -1.61 -7.43 -2.78
N PHE A 127 -2.36 -7.52 -3.88
CA PHE A 127 -2.69 -6.39 -4.74
C PHE A 127 -3.52 -5.32 -4.03
N SER A 128 -4.52 -5.71 -3.24
CA SER A 128 -5.33 -4.75 -2.48
C SER A 128 -4.50 -3.95 -1.47
N LEU A 129 -3.57 -4.59 -0.75
CA LEU A 129 -2.68 -3.90 0.18
C LEU A 129 -1.69 -2.98 -0.55
N ASP A 130 -1.18 -3.37 -1.72
CA ASP A 130 -0.28 -2.55 -2.53
C ASP A 130 -0.98 -1.29 -3.08
N ILE A 131 -2.23 -1.44 -3.56
CA ILE A 131 -3.07 -0.31 -3.97
C ILE A 131 -3.21 0.67 -2.82
N ILE A 132 -3.62 0.20 -1.63
CA ILE A 132 -3.87 1.08 -0.49
C ILE A 132 -2.59 1.86 -0.15
N ASN A 133 -1.45 1.17 -0.04
CA ASN A 133 -0.18 1.80 0.31
C ASN A 133 0.34 2.78 -0.75
N THR A 134 0.09 2.52 -2.03
CA THR A 134 0.55 3.37 -3.13
C THR A 134 -0.35 4.61 -3.31
N PHE A 135 -1.67 4.43 -3.24
CA PHE A 135 -2.61 5.49 -3.54
C PHE A 135 -2.91 6.38 -2.33
N LEU A 136 -2.89 5.89 -1.08
CA LEU A 136 -3.15 6.74 0.10
C LEU A 136 -2.28 8.00 0.16
N PRO A 137 -0.95 7.90 -0.03
CA PRO A 137 -0.07 9.07 -0.04
C PRO A 137 -0.46 10.11 -1.09
N LEU A 138 -0.89 9.65 -2.28
CA LEU A 138 -1.32 10.51 -3.39
C LEU A 138 -2.69 11.15 -3.11
N PHE A 139 -3.62 10.39 -2.55
CA PHE A 139 -4.92 10.93 -2.11
C PHE A 139 -4.75 11.96 -0.99
N TYR A 140 -3.83 11.73 -0.05
CA TYR A 140 -3.52 12.69 1.01
C TYR A 140 -3.00 14.01 0.45
N THR A 141 -2.04 13.97 -0.48
CA THR A 141 -1.47 15.20 -1.06
C THR A 141 -2.48 15.92 -1.95
N ALA A 142 -3.32 15.21 -2.70
CA ALA A 142 -4.30 15.84 -3.60
C ALA A 142 -5.54 16.43 -2.88
N PHE A 143 -6.05 15.78 -1.84
CA PHE A 143 -7.33 16.17 -1.22
C PHE A 143 -7.18 16.71 0.20
N LEU A 144 -6.35 16.10 1.04
CA LEU A 144 -6.27 16.47 2.46
C LEU A 144 -5.31 17.64 2.72
N LYS A 145 -4.21 17.73 1.96
CA LYS A 145 -3.30 18.88 2.01
C LYS A 145 -3.96 20.12 1.39
N ASP A 146 -4.55 19.98 0.20
CA ASP A 146 -5.10 21.11 -0.57
C ASP A 146 -6.50 21.56 -0.09
N SER A 147 -7.26 20.73 0.63
CA SER A 147 -8.56 21.16 1.18
C SER A 147 -8.43 22.12 2.38
N ASN A 148 -7.33 22.06 3.13
CA ASN A 148 -7.13 22.93 4.30
C ASN A 148 -6.57 24.31 3.95
N SER A 149 -6.11 24.52 2.71
CA SER A 149 -5.70 25.83 2.19
C SER A 149 -6.86 26.63 1.59
N ASN A 150 -8.03 26.01 1.35
CA ASN A 150 -9.19 26.67 0.74
C ASN A 150 -10.19 27.24 1.77
N ILE A 151 -9.90 27.15 3.06
CA ILE A 151 -10.69 27.80 4.11
C ILE A 151 -9.99 29.14 4.39
N PRO A 152 -10.59 30.30 4.04
CA PRO A 152 -10.01 31.60 4.38
C PRO A 152 -10.00 31.73 5.90
N VAL A 153 -8.87 31.41 6.52
CA VAL A 153 -8.65 31.61 7.96
C VAL A 153 -8.54 33.11 8.15
N ARG A 154 -9.62 33.72 8.64
CA ARG A 154 -9.71 35.14 8.93
C ARG A 154 -8.53 35.55 9.82
N SER A 155 -7.71 36.44 9.26
CA SER A 155 -6.51 37.06 9.82
C SER A 155 -6.64 37.36 11.33
N GLY A 156 -5.67 36.87 12.12
CA GLY A 156 -5.63 37.13 13.57
C GLY A 156 -4.82 36.18 14.44
N SER A 157 -3.89 35.38 13.91
CA SER A 157 -2.94 34.63 14.74
C SER A 157 -1.57 34.59 14.10
N TRP A 158 -0.55 34.95 14.89
CA TRP A 158 0.89 35.02 14.58
C TRP A 158 1.49 33.73 13.98
N PHE A 159 0.71 32.66 13.86
CA PHE A 159 1.10 31.38 13.29
C PHE A 159 0.90 31.26 11.77
N TYR A 160 0.22 32.21 11.12
CA TYR A 160 -0.12 32.09 9.69
C TYR A 160 0.03 33.44 9.00
N GLY A 161 1.24 33.66 8.45
CA GLY A 161 1.56 34.79 7.59
C GLY A 161 1.85 34.29 6.18
N TYR A 162 1.33 35.04 5.20
CA TYR A 162 1.43 34.89 3.75
C TYR A 162 0.42 33.94 3.09
N ASP A 163 -0.81 34.47 2.99
CA ASP A 163 -1.66 34.27 1.81
C ASP A 163 -0.90 34.76 0.57
N ASP A 164 -0.18 33.87 -0.11
CA ASP A 164 0.06 33.99 -1.54
C ASP A 164 -0.60 32.80 -2.21
N CYS A 165 -1.74 33.09 -2.85
CA CYS A 165 -2.49 32.17 -3.66
C CYS A 165 -1.69 31.90 -4.94
N ASP A 166 -0.92 30.82 -4.99
CA ASP A 166 -0.58 30.24 -6.29
C ASP A 166 -1.91 29.77 -6.94
N PRO A 167 -2.22 30.22 -8.17
CA PRO A 167 -3.50 29.90 -8.83
C PRO A 167 -3.58 28.42 -9.26
N TYR A 168 -2.52 27.65 -9.05
CA TYR A 168 -2.49 26.21 -9.25
C TYR A 168 -2.60 25.53 -7.89
N PRO A 169 -3.49 24.53 -7.70
CA PRO A 169 -3.34 23.60 -6.59
C PRO A 169 -1.92 23.00 -6.65
N CYS A 170 -1.42 22.41 -5.57
CA CYS A 170 -0.08 21.81 -5.47
C CYS A 170 0.10 20.56 -6.38
N LEU A 171 -0.60 20.51 -7.51
CA LEU A 171 -0.53 19.55 -8.60
C LEU A 171 0.90 19.33 -9.08
N TYR A 172 1.77 20.35 -9.06
CA TYR A 172 3.18 20.17 -9.42
C TYR A 172 3.87 19.15 -8.50
N GLN A 173 3.61 19.21 -7.20
CA GLN A 173 4.15 18.25 -6.23
C GLN A 173 3.57 16.86 -6.46
N LEU A 174 2.27 16.75 -6.76
CA LEU A 174 1.63 15.48 -7.07
C LEU A 174 2.23 14.84 -8.33
N GLN A 175 2.41 15.63 -9.40
CA GLN A 175 2.98 15.18 -10.67
C GLN A 175 4.41 14.68 -10.51
N ILE A 176 5.25 15.42 -9.76
CA ILE A 176 6.63 15.01 -9.46
C ILE A 176 6.63 13.71 -8.65
N GLN A 177 5.79 13.61 -7.62
CA GLN A 177 5.70 12.41 -6.80
C GLN A 177 5.28 11.19 -7.63
N PHE A 178 4.30 11.36 -8.52
CA PHE A 178 3.83 10.28 -9.38
C PHE A 178 4.88 9.87 -10.42
N LEU A 179 5.56 10.85 -11.04
CA LEU A 179 6.64 10.60 -12.00
C LEU A 179 7.80 9.83 -11.34
N ILE A 180 8.23 10.26 -10.15
CA ILE A 180 9.27 9.57 -9.38
C ILE A 180 8.82 8.15 -9.04
N TYR A 181 7.59 7.96 -8.57
CA TYR A 181 7.10 6.62 -8.24
C TYR A 181 7.09 5.67 -9.45
N LEU A 182 6.55 6.11 -10.59
CA LEU A 182 6.49 5.28 -11.81
C LEU A 182 7.88 4.95 -12.35
N THR A 183 8.78 5.93 -12.37
CA THR A 183 10.16 5.72 -12.84
C THR A 183 10.91 4.76 -11.92
N LEU A 184 10.82 4.93 -10.60
CA LEU A 184 11.49 4.05 -9.64
C LEU A 184 10.96 2.61 -9.71
N LYS A 185 9.64 2.44 -9.82
CA LYS A 185 9.01 1.12 -9.92
C LYS A 185 9.47 0.37 -11.18
N THR A 186 9.40 1.03 -12.34
CA THR A 186 9.82 0.43 -13.61
C THR A 186 11.32 0.12 -13.63
N LEU A 187 12.17 1.00 -13.09
CA LEU A 187 13.61 0.77 -12.97
C LEU A 187 13.92 -0.45 -12.11
N ILE A 188 13.32 -0.55 -10.92
CA ILE A 188 13.58 -1.66 -9.99
C ILE A 188 13.13 -3.00 -10.57
N GLU A 189 11.97 -3.04 -11.23
CA GLU A 189 11.48 -4.24 -11.91
C GLU A 189 12.43 -4.69 -13.02
N LYS A 190 12.92 -3.76 -13.85
CA LYS A 190 13.89 -4.05 -14.91
C LYS A 190 15.23 -4.53 -14.35
N ILE A 191 15.75 -3.87 -13.32
CA ILE A 191 17.00 -4.27 -12.67
C ILE A 191 16.87 -5.67 -12.06
N PHE A 192 15.74 -5.97 -11.41
CA PHE A 192 15.51 -7.28 -10.81
C PHE A 192 15.47 -8.41 -11.85
N VAL A 193 14.85 -8.18 -13.01
CA VAL A 193 14.81 -9.17 -14.11
C VAL A 193 16.19 -9.38 -14.74
N ILE A 194 17.02 -8.34 -14.81
CA ILE A 194 18.37 -8.46 -15.39
C ILE A 194 19.33 -9.16 -14.42
N ILE A 195 19.19 -8.91 -13.11
CA ILE A 195 20.10 -9.46 -12.07
C ILE A 195 19.65 -10.84 -11.59
N GLY A 196 18.34 -11.11 -11.53
CA GLY A 196 17.79 -12.41 -11.19
C GLY A 196 17.64 -13.28 -12.44
N PRO A 197 18.51 -14.28 -12.68
CA PRO A 197 18.32 -15.24 -13.77
C PRO A 197 17.02 -16.05 -13.62
#